data_AF-A0A5E4E4D7-F1
#
_entry.id   AF-A0A5E4E4D7-F1
#
_cell.length_a   1.000
_cell.length_b   1.000
_cell.length_c   1.000
_cell.angle_alpha   90.00
_cell.angle_beta   90.00
_cell.angle_gamma   90.00
#
_symmetry.space_group_name_H-M   'P 1'
#
loop_
_entity.id
_entity.type
_entity.pdbx_description
1 polymer ?
#
loop_
_entity_poly.entity_id
_entity_poly.type
_entity_poly.pdbx_seq_one_letter_code
_entity_poly.pdbx_strand_id
1 'polypeptide(L)'
;MYESILAQLEFTIQTITPKISEIDHLSEEDFPDDVIYRTRLQLIQGRELVNKCSNAGCCNLWKSQMYYKKLQELEDSLRRLITIDLQVKVALDVIRISTEMKELCRRWIKRIKWMCMGMAGDGFLT
;
A
#
# COMPACT_ATOMS: atom_id res chain seq x y z
N MET A 1 27.64 16.19 -3.56
CA MET A 1 27.08 16.10 -4.93
C MET A 1 25.68 15.46 -4.96
N TYR A 2 25.26 14.67 -3.97
CA TYR A 2 23.94 14.03 -3.94
C TYR A 2 23.14 14.30 -2.66
N GLU A 3 23.47 15.35 -1.91
CA GLU A 3 22.81 15.62 -0.63
C GLU A 3 21.31 15.92 -0.76
N SER A 4 20.89 16.56 -1.86
CA SER A 4 19.46 16.84 -2.10
C SER A 4 18.64 15.56 -2.25
N ILE A 5 19.11 14.60 -3.07
CA ILE A 5 18.40 13.32 -3.26
C ILE A 5 18.45 12.46 -2.00
N LEU A 6 19.56 12.52 -1.26
CA LEU A 6 19.73 11.83 0.01
C LEU A 6 18.72 12.33 1.05
N ALA A 7 18.61 13.65 1.22
CA ALA A 7 17.68 14.26 2.16
C ALA A 7 16.21 13.98 1.80
N GLN A 8 15.87 14.02 0.51
CA GLN A 8 14.51 13.70 0.04
C GLN A 8 14.15 12.23 0.28
N LEU A 9 15.06 11.31 0.00
CA LEU A 9 14.87 9.89 0.27
C LEU A 9 14.76 9.61 1.76
N GLU A 10 15.62 10.22 2.58
CA GLU A 10 15.56 10.08 4.03
C GLU A 10 14.22 10.58 4.59
N PHE A 11 13.77 11.75 4.17
CA PHE A 11 12.45 12.29 4.55
C PHE A 11 11.31 11.36 4.11
N THR A 12 11.36 10.86 2.88
CA THR A 12 10.36 9.92 2.34
C THR A 12 10.33 8.64 3.17
N ILE A 13 11.48 8.05 3.46
CA ILE A 13 11.60 6.82 4.26
C ILE A 13 11.06 7.05 5.67
N GLN A 14 11.45 8.14 6.34
CA GLN A 14 10.97 8.49 7.68
C GLN A 14 9.46 8.70 7.71
N THR A 15 8.89 9.30 6.66
CA THR A 15 7.45 9.59 6.58
C THR A 15 6.60 8.35 6.28
N ILE A 16 7.08 7.46 5.41
CA ILE A 16 6.27 6.35 4.88
C ILE A 16 6.42 5.07 5.71
N THR A 17 7.61 4.80 6.27
CA THR A 17 7.86 3.61 7.09
C THR A 17 6.80 3.40 8.18
N PRO A 18 6.46 4.39 9.04
CA PRO A 18 5.49 4.15 10.10
C PRO A 18 4.09 3.84 9.56
N LYS A 19 3.69 4.44 8.44
CA LYS A 19 2.38 4.21 7.83
C LYS A 19 2.25 2.80 7.26
N ILE A 20 3.31 2.28 6.64
CA ILE A 20 3.36 0.90 6.15
C ILE A 20 3.32 -0.08 7.32
N SER A 21 4.01 0.21 8.42
CA SER A 21 3.93 -0.63 9.63
C SER A 21 2.53 -0.63 10.25
N GLU A 22 1.82 0.51 10.24
CA GLU A 22 0.43 0.58 10.69
C GLU A 22 -0.49 -0.27 9.80
N ILE A 23 -0.31 -0.24 8.48
CA ILE A 23 -1.05 -1.09 7.55
C ILE A 23 -0.79 -2.58 7.85
N ASP A 24 0.46 -2.98 8.05
CA ASP A 24 0.84 -4.36 8.40
C ASP A 24 0.17 -4.82 9.72
N HIS A 25 0.00 -3.90 10.69
CA HIS A 25 -0.67 -4.21 11.95
C HIS A 25 -2.20 -4.33 11.83
N LEU A 26 -2.81 -3.58 10.90
CA LEU A 26 -4.25 -3.56 10.69
C LEU A 26 -4.75 -4.67 9.75
N SER A 27 -3.88 -5.22 8.90
CA SER A 27 -4.22 -6.37 8.09
C SER A 27 -4.19 -7.64 8.95
N GLU A 28 -5.35 -8.10 9.42
CA GLU A 28 -5.50 -9.39 10.13
C GLU A 28 -5.32 -10.62 9.22
N GLU A 29 -5.06 -10.47 7.91
CA GLU A 29 -4.92 -11.59 6.98
C GLU A 29 -3.46 -12.02 6.79
N ASP A 30 -3.22 -13.32 6.97
CA ASP A 30 -1.96 -14.09 6.77
C ASP A 30 -1.35 -14.00 5.35
N PHE A 31 -1.80 -13.09 4.49
CA PHE A 31 -1.26 -12.89 3.15
C PHE A 31 -0.58 -11.52 3.06
N PRO A 32 0.75 -11.47 2.93
CA PRO A 32 1.44 -10.22 2.71
C PRO A 32 0.97 -9.66 1.38
N ASP A 33 0.32 -8.50 1.43
CA ASP A 33 -0.04 -7.77 0.24
C ASP A 33 1.23 -7.45 -0.57
N ASP A 34 1.32 -7.95 -1.79
CA ASP A 34 2.54 -7.89 -2.61
C ASP A 34 3.03 -6.46 -2.83
N VAL A 35 2.13 -5.47 -2.95
CA VAL A 35 2.50 -4.06 -3.14
C VAL A 35 3.03 -3.46 -1.83
N ILE A 36 2.38 -3.72 -0.71
CA ILE A 36 2.84 -3.24 0.62
C ILE A 36 4.16 -3.91 0.99
N TYR A 37 4.31 -5.20 0.74
CA TYR A 37 5.54 -5.95 0.96
C TYR A 37 6.70 -5.40 0.12
N ARG A 38 6.48 -5.19 -1.19
CA ARG A 38 7.50 -4.58 -2.08
C ARG A 38 7.87 -3.17 -1.61
N THR A 39 6.89 -2.38 -1.17
CA THR A 39 7.12 -1.04 -0.63
C THR A 39 8.01 -1.11 0.61
N ARG A 40 7.71 -2.02 1.55
CA ARG A 40 8.52 -2.24 2.75
C ARG A 40 9.95 -2.65 2.41
N LEU A 41 10.13 -3.59 1.47
CA LEU A 41 11.46 -4.05 1.06
C LEU A 41 12.30 -2.90 0.49
N GLN A 42 11.71 -2.04 -0.35
CA GLN A 42 12.40 -0.87 -0.90
C GLN A 42 12.73 0.18 0.16
N LEU A 43 11.87 0.40 1.15
CA LEU A 43 12.16 1.29 2.28
C LEU A 43 13.35 0.80 3.11
N ILE A 44 13.46 -0.53 3.34
CA ILE A 44 14.61 -1.14 4.04
C ILE A 44 15.89 -0.96 3.22
N GLN A 45 15.87 -1.34 1.94
CA GLN A 45 17.00 -1.17 1.03
C GLN A 45 17.42 0.29 0.91
N GLY A 46 16.45 1.20 0.89
CA GLY A 46 16.69 2.63 0.83
C GLY A 46 17.36 3.17 2.08
N ARG A 47 16.93 2.74 3.27
CA ARG A 47 17.56 3.12 4.53
C ARG A 47 19.03 2.67 4.56
N GLU A 48 19.31 1.44 4.15
CA GLU A 48 20.69 0.95 4.08
C GLU A 48 21.55 1.76 3.12
N LEU A 49 21.01 2.11 1.95
CA LEU A 49 21.73 2.88 0.94
C LEU A 49 22.02 4.30 1.43
N VAL A 50 21.03 4.97 2.04
CA VAL A 50 21.20 6.31 2.64
C VAL A 50 22.27 6.26 3.73
N ASN A 51 22.25 5.25 4.60
CA ASN A 51 23.24 5.10 5.67
C ASN A 51 24.65 4.84 5.12
N LYS A 52 24.78 4.01 4.07
CA LYS A 52 26.06 3.76 3.37
C LYS A 52 26.60 5.05 2.74
N CYS A 53 25.76 5.86 2.12
CA CYS A 53 26.17 7.12 1.48
C CYS A 53 26.58 8.17 2.53
N SER A 54 25.85 8.26 3.64
CA SER A 54 26.14 9.23 4.72
C SER A 54 27.47 8.95 5.44
N ASN A 55 27.84 7.67 5.55
CA ASN A 55 29.09 7.24 6.20
C ASN A 55 30.26 7.04 5.23
N ALA A 56 30.02 7.12 3.92
CA ALA A 56 31.06 7.01 2.91
C ALA A 56 31.85 8.33 2.81
N GLY A 57 32.65 8.62 3.83
CA GLY A 57 33.57 9.77 3.83
C GLY A 57 34.32 9.85 2.50
N CYS A 58 34.22 11.00 1.82
CA CYS A 58 34.82 11.37 0.52
C CYS A 58 35.44 10.21 -0.27
N CYS A 59 34.62 9.25 -0.71
CA CYS A 59 35.11 8.16 -1.55
C CYS A 59 35.25 8.60 -3.01
N ASN A 60 36.23 8.01 -3.71
CA ASN A 60 36.59 8.22 -5.11
C ASN A 60 35.39 8.53 -6.02
N LEU A 61 35.54 9.49 -6.94
CA LEU A 61 34.52 9.96 -7.90
C LEU A 61 33.67 8.85 -8.53
N TRP A 62 34.29 7.71 -8.89
CA TRP A 62 33.61 6.53 -9.42
C TRP A 62 32.59 5.92 -8.44
N LYS A 63 32.95 5.76 -7.16
CA LYS A 63 32.03 5.28 -6.13
C LYS A 63 30.90 6.28 -5.92
N SER A 64 31.20 7.57 -5.94
CA SER A 64 30.19 8.63 -5.84
C SER A 64 29.17 8.58 -6.98
N GLN A 65 29.61 8.38 -8.21
CA GLN A 65 28.70 8.22 -9.36
C GLN A 65 27.86 6.94 -9.25
N MET A 66 28.45 5.83 -8.80
CA MET A 66 27.72 4.58 -8.59
C MET A 66 26.63 4.75 -7.52
N TYR A 67 26.93 5.41 -6.40
CA TYR A 67 25.93 5.68 -5.36
C TYR A 67 24.83 6.61 -5.84
N TYR A 68 25.17 7.67 -6.58
CA TYR A 68 24.19 8.57 -7.15
C TYR A 68 23.18 7.83 -8.04
N LYS A 69 23.68 6.96 -8.94
CA LYS A 69 22.80 6.17 -9.80
C LYS A 69 21.86 5.26 -8.99
N LYS A 70 22.38 4.59 -7.95
CA LYS A 70 21.56 3.75 -7.06
C LYS A 70 20.50 4.55 -6.30
N LEU A 71 20.83 5.77 -5.86
CA LEU A 71 19.88 6.65 -5.19
C LEU A 71 18.76 7.09 -6.14
N GLN A 72 19.09 7.44 -7.39
CA GLN A 72 18.09 7.76 -8.41
C GLN A 72 17.18 6.58 -8.74
N GLU A 73 17.76 5.39 -8.95
CA GLU A 73 16.97 4.17 -9.21
C GLU A 73 16.00 3.86 -8.06
N LEU A 74 16.45 4.05 -6.82
CA LEU A 74 15.60 3.88 -5.63
C LEU A 74 14.49 4.94 -5.56
N GLU A 75 14.80 6.21 -5.81
CA GLU A 75 13.82 7.30 -5.79
C GLU A 75 12.73 7.06 -6.86
N ASP A 76 13.13 6.75 -8.09
CA ASP A 76 12.20 6.45 -9.18
C ASP A 76 11.33 5.24 -8.87
N SER A 77 11.92 4.19 -8.30
CA SER A 77 11.21 2.98 -7.93
C SER A 77 10.21 3.21 -6.79
N LEU A 78 10.62 3.91 -5.73
CA LEU A 78 9.72 4.29 -4.63
C LEU A 78 8.58 5.17 -5.14
N ARG A 79 8.90 6.18 -5.96
CA ARG A 79 7.90 7.05 -6.56
C ARG A 79 6.88 6.24 -7.37
N ARG A 80 7.34 5.32 -8.22
CA ARG A 80 6.45 4.45 -9.00
C ARG A 80 5.55 3.60 -8.10
N LEU A 81 6.11 2.93 -7.10
CA LEU A 81 5.32 2.10 -6.17
C LEU A 81 4.23 2.91 -5.47
N ILE A 82 4.59 4.08 -4.94
CA ILE A 82 3.68 4.90 -4.12
C ILE A 82 2.62 5.59 -4.99
N THR A 83 3.03 6.14 -6.13
CA THR A 83 2.14 6.98 -6.96
C THR A 83 1.32 6.19 -7.96
N ILE A 84 1.78 5.01 -8.38
CA ILE A 84 1.09 4.21 -9.40
C ILE A 84 0.54 2.95 -8.74
N ASP A 85 1.43 2.06 -8.27
CA ASP A 85 1.02 0.71 -7.89
C ASP A 85 0.07 0.71 -6.69
N LEU A 86 0.35 1.53 -5.67
CA LEU A 86 -0.51 1.66 -4.49
C LEU A 86 -1.87 2.31 -4.84
N GLN A 87 -1.89 3.33 -5.71
CA GLN A 87 -3.14 3.98 -6.13
C GLN A 87 -4.03 3.04 -6.94
N VAL A 88 -3.43 2.27 -7.87
CA VAL A 88 -4.15 1.25 -8.64
C VAL A 88 -4.73 0.20 -7.71
N LYS A 89 -3.97 -0.25 -6.71
CA LYS A 89 -4.45 -1.23 -5.73
C LYS A 89 -5.64 -0.70 -4.93
N VAL A 90 -5.53 0.53 -4.41
CA VAL A 90 -6.64 1.18 -3.68
C VAL A 90 -7.90 1.25 -4.56
N ALA A 91 -7.77 1.60 -5.84
CA ALA A 91 -8.90 1.62 -6.75
C ALA A 91 -9.54 0.23 -6.94
N LEU A 92 -8.72 -0.82 -7.10
CA LEU A 92 -9.20 -2.20 -7.21
C LEU A 92 -9.90 -2.67 -5.92
N ASP A 93 -9.32 -2.38 -4.75
CA ASP A 93 -9.92 -2.74 -3.46
C ASP A 93 -11.26 -2.05 -3.24
N VAL A 94 -11.38 -0.77 -3.57
CA VAL A 94 -12.65 -0.02 -3.51
C VAL A 94 -13.71 -0.65 -4.43
N ILE A 95 -13.33 -1.03 -5.65
CA ILE A 95 -14.25 -1.68 -6.60
C ILE A 95 -14.72 -3.04 -6.05
N ARG A 96 -13.79 -3.84 -5.50
CA ARG A 96 -14.09 -5.15 -4.91
C ARG A 96 -15.06 -5.01 -3.74
N ILE A 97 -14.74 -4.15 -2.76
CA ILE A 97 -15.59 -3.88 -1.58
C ILE A 97 -16.97 -3.37 -2.02
N SER A 98 -17.03 -2.44 -2.98
CA SER A 98 -18.29 -1.92 -3.52
C SER A 98 -19.14 -3.01 -4.16
N THR A 99 -18.52 -3.96 -4.85
CA THR A 99 -19.22 -5.08 -5.50
C THR A 99 -19.74 -6.08 -4.47
N GLU A 100 -18.92 -6.45 -3.49
CA GLU A 100 -19.30 -7.34 -2.40
C GLU A 100 -20.46 -6.74 -1.58
N MET A 101 -20.36 -5.45 -1.23
CA MET A 101 -21.41 -4.72 -0.52
C MET A 101 -22.74 -4.73 -1.30
N LYS A 102 -22.71 -4.47 -2.61
CA LYS A 102 -23.91 -4.54 -3.46
C LYS A 102 -24.56 -5.91 -3.45
N GLU A 103 -23.76 -6.98 -3.46
CA GLU A 103 -24.29 -8.34 -3.42
C GLU A 103 -24.89 -8.67 -2.04
N LEU A 104 -24.24 -8.24 -0.95
CA LEU A 104 -24.81 -8.34 0.40
C LEU A 104 -26.13 -7.60 0.49
N CYS A 105 -26.22 -6.34 0.04
CA CYS A 105 -27.46 -5.58 0.01
C CYS A 105 -28.56 -6.29 -0.80
N ARG A 106 -28.22 -6.82 -1.99
CA ARG A 106 -29.17 -7.57 -2.82
C ARG A 106 -29.70 -8.81 -2.09
N ARG A 107 -28.83 -9.58 -1.43
CA ARG A 107 -29.23 -10.76 -0.64
C ARG A 107 -30.13 -10.38 0.52
N TRP A 108 -29.80 -9.32 1.25
CA TRP A 108 -30.60 -8.80 2.35
C TRP A 108 -32.00 -8.37 1.89
N ILE A 109 -32.09 -7.60 0.80
CA ILE A 109 -33.38 -7.16 0.23
C ILE A 109 -34.23 -8.37 -0.18
N LYS A 110 -33.64 -9.37 -0.85
CA LYS A 110 -34.34 -10.61 -1.22
C LYS A 110 -34.89 -11.32 0.01
N ARG A 111 -34.10 -11.42 1.08
CA ARG A 111 -34.52 -12.05 2.34
C ARG A 111 -35.66 -11.30 3.00
N ILE A 112 -35.60 -9.97 3.07
CA ILE A 112 -36.69 -9.13 3.62
C ILE A 112 -37.98 -9.35 2.82
N LYS A 113 -37.91 -9.28 1.48
CA LYS A 113 -39.08 -9.55 0.62
C LYS A 113 -39.69 -10.92 0.89
N TRP A 114 -38.87 -11.96 1.03
CA TRP A 114 -39.34 -13.31 1.32
C TRP A 114 -40.04 -13.39 2.70
N MET A 115 -39.47 -12.76 3.74
CA MET A 115 -40.09 -12.71 5.07
C MET A 115 -41.45 -11.99 5.05
N CYS A 116 -41.56 -10.86 4.34
CA CYS A 116 -42.82 -10.12 4.22
C CYS A 116 -43.88 -10.91 3.43
N MET A 117 -43.50 -11.63 2.38
CA MET A 117 -44.43 -12.48 1.61
C MET A 117 -44.92 -13.69 2.42
N GLY A 118 -44.06 -14.30 3.25
CA GLY A 118 -44.46 -15.36 4.16
C GLY A 118 -45.48 -14.89 5.21
N MET A 119 -45.30 -13.69 5.78
CA MET A 119 -46.24 -13.09 6.74
C MET A 119 -47.61 -12.73 6.15
N ALA A 120 -47.70 -12.50 4.83
CA ALA A 120 -48.97 -12.20 4.16
C ALA A 120 -49.83 -13.46 3.90
N GLY A 121 -49.26 -14.66 4.01
CA GLY A 121 -49.95 -15.93 3.76
C GLY A 121 -50.71 -16.51 4.97
N ASP A 122 -50.33 -16.13 6.20
CA ASP A 122 -50.88 -16.70 7.44
C ASP A 122 -52.06 -15.89 8.03
N GLY A 123 -52.55 -14.89 7.31
CA GLY A 123 -53.57 -13.94 7.80
C GLY A 123 -55.00 -14.14 7.26
N PHE A 124 -55.30 -15.26 6.59
CA PHE A 124 -56.61 -15.47 5.94
C PHE A 124 -57.22 -16.85 6.23
N LEU A 125 -57.24 -17.26 7.50
CA LEU A 125 -58.09 -18.35 7.99
C LEU A 125 -58.59 -17.98 9.38
N THR A 126 -59.65 -17.17 9.43
CA THR A 126 -60.61 -17.16 10.55
C THR A 126 -61.94 -16.60 10.07
#